data_AF-A0A6J4Y7K9-F1
#
_entry.id   AF-A0A6J4Y7K9-F1
#
_cell.length_a   1.000
_cell.length_b   1.000
_cell.length_c   1.000
_cell.angle_alpha   90.00
_cell.angle_beta   90.00
_cell.angle_gamma   90.00
#
_symmetry.space_group_name_H-M   'P 1'
#
loop_
_entity.id
_entity.type
_entity.pdbx_description
1 polymer ?
#
loop_
_entity_poly.entity_id
_entity_poly.type
_entity_poly.pdbx_seq_one_letter_code
_entity_poly.pdbx_strand_id
1 'polypeptide(L)'
;MINRFVLAAVVFILLPIHASSALVYRASDGLFLYYPAEESRIASRLLEKYPAMRDFLAEQGLPLRFPLHVIIDNKLDRPAVAVKTIPHREIRIPLRAPGVLENGYLQADPWTYYFFKGLCLQAIYSDRSGIYSAAEKVFGQLMSPNKILPEWIKAGICHLLYRIYTGERHQDPYNTALFENIALPDMDDISHHPEKWPGRNSYRIFGIPFIQWIYQHHGWEPVLEFIRLHGKGLVPIEIEKKAREVYGKSYSDLWEMFRAELDRKKKTGGGLTITGYWPEPLVYWNISGIYPGVVSRRSRGRYGYLTQNDGVRLSEYSRRGRVRLYEYRNTTPLVFGANHVWDPGPGNVAVGRRGHKPGLVLLPDRQSLWLEQFYRTQKSDAVFVPSPPGVLGMSGPVKADDGRIAVAANIGGNWDIWVYDDQWHRITSAPSIEMDPWWQKGRLVFASNVSGRFQIHAADMRQLSHCPTAAVLPRLNNFLCLTSNGWQIAEYEAADIPQVVFSSEEPAPVNPPPQSWVGNGQTLHTF
;
A
#
# COMPACT_ATOMS: atom_id res chain seq x y z
N MET A 1 -31.07 12.31 61.28
CA MET A 1 -30.69 13.14 60.12
C MET A 1 -29.21 12.89 59.81
N ILE A 2 -28.87 11.72 59.23
CA ILE A 2 -27.49 11.25 58.99
C ILE A 2 -27.48 10.45 57.65
N ASN A 3 -26.33 10.41 56.98
CA ASN A 3 -26.01 9.64 55.77
C ASN A 3 -26.70 9.99 54.44
N ARG A 4 -26.12 10.99 53.74
CA ARG A 4 -26.19 11.12 52.27
C ARG A 4 -24.83 11.36 51.58
N PHE A 5 -23.70 11.17 52.27
CA PHE A 5 -22.37 11.66 51.83
C PHE A 5 -21.27 10.61 51.56
N VAL A 6 -21.55 9.31 51.57
CA VAL A 6 -20.51 8.26 51.39
C VAL A 6 -20.51 7.60 50.01
N LEU A 7 -21.58 7.71 49.21
CA LEU A 7 -21.71 7.00 47.92
C LEU A 7 -21.05 7.69 46.71
N ALA A 8 -20.06 8.56 46.92
CA ALA A 8 -19.37 9.30 45.85
C ALA A 8 -17.85 9.00 45.77
N ALA A 9 -17.29 8.20 46.68
CA ALA A 9 -15.84 8.05 46.84
C ALA A 9 -15.26 6.67 46.47
N VAL A 10 -16.08 5.68 46.06
CA VAL A 10 -15.63 4.27 45.86
C VAL A 10 -16.04 3.72 44.48
N VAL A 11 -15.96 4.55 43.42
CA VAL A 11 -16.19 4.12 42.02
C VAL A 11 -15.01 4.52 41.09
N PHE A 12 -13.83 4.80 41.67
CA PHE A 12 -12.66 5.29 40.92
C PHE A 12 -11.41 4.38 40.97
N ILE A 13 -11.55 3.14 41.44
CA ILE A 13 -10.48 2.14 41.44
C ILE A 13 -11.03 0.86 40.81
N LEU A 14 -10.25 0.21 39.94
CA LEU A 14 -10.60 -0.97 39.11
C LEU A 14 -11.38 -0.72 37.80
N LEU A 15 -11.28 0.47 37.19
CA LEU A 15 -11.25 0.49 35.72
C LEU A 15 -9.90 -0.09 35.28
N PRO A 16 -9.84 -1.15 34.44
CA PRO A 16 -8.57 -1.61 33.91
C PRO A 16 -8.03 -0.51 32.99
N ILE A 17 -7.01 0.19 33.47
CA ILE A 17 -6.16 1.07 32.66
C ILE A 17 -5.55 0.16 31.59
N HIS A 18 -6.24 0.06 30.46
CA HIS A 18 -5.63 -0.41 29.24
C HIS A 18 -4.48 0.55 29.00
N ALA A 19 -3.25 0.06 29.15
CA ALA A 19 -2.07 0.83 28.86
C ALA A 19 -2.11 1.19 27.37
N SER A 20 -2.72 2.34 27.07
CA SER A 20 -2.58 3.03 25.80
C SER A 20 -1.12 3.44 25.73
N SER A 21 -0.27 2.50 25.31
CA SER A 21 1.20 2.61 25.29
C SER A 21 1.57 4.03 24.91
N ALA A 22 2.06 4.77 25.90
CA ALA A 22 2.30 6.20 25.75
C ALA A 22 3.31 6.38 24.63
N LEU A 23 3.06 7.32 23.73
CA LEU A 23 4.05 7.65 22.71
C LEU A 23 5.25 8.25 23.42
N VAL A 24 6.37 7.53 23.41
CA VAL A 24 7.67 8.09 23.73
C VAL A 24 8.18 8.87 22.52
N TYR A 25 9.15 9.74 22.72
CA TYR A 25 9.77 10.45 21.60
C TYR A 25 11.29 10.53 21.74
N ARG A 26 11.95 10.74 20.60
CA ARG A 26 13.36 11.14 20.52
C ARG A 26 13.46 12.33 19.58
N ALA A 27 14.43 13.22 19.85
CA ALA A 27 14.70 14.38 19.02
C ALA A 27 16.06 14.22 18.32
N SER A 28 16.16 14.70 17.08
CA SER A 28 17.39 14.80 16.29
C SER A 28 17.21 15.95 15.30
N ASP A 29 18.11 16.93 15.33
CA ASP A 29 18.20 18.04 14.37
C ASP A 29 16.84 18.65 13.95
N GLY A 30 16.07 19.11 14.94
CA GLY A 30 14.75 19.74 14.76
C GLY A 30 13.59 18.79 14.46
N LEU A 31 13.86 17.50 14.25
CA LEU A 31 12.86 16.45 14.10
C LEU A 31 12.55 15.79 15.46
N PHE A 32 11.26 15.61 15.75
CA PHE A 32 10.73 14.90 16.91
C PHE A 32 10.02 13.63 16.44
N LEU A 33 10.60 12.45 16.68
CA LEU A 33 10.04 11.16 16.31
C LEU A 33 9.29 10.55 17.50
N TYR A 34 7.97 10.47 17.40
CA TYR A 34 7.06 9.86 18.38
C TYR A 34 6.71 8.43 17.97
N TYR A 35 6.75 7.49 18.90
CA TYR A 35 6.49 6.06 18.63
C TYR A 35 6.01 5.33 19.90
N PRO A 36 5.24 4.23 19.79
CA PRO A 36 4.95 3.36 20.93
C PRO A 36 6.24 2.74 21.44
N ALA A 37 6.47 2.63 22.75
CA ALA A 37 7.75 2.21 23.32
C ALA A 37 8.27 0.86 22.78
N GLU A 38 7.36 -0.09 22.54
CA GLU A 38 7.58 -1.40 21.89
C GLU A 38 8.30 -1.30 20.52
N GLU A 39 8.09 -0.19 19.81
CA GLU A 39 8.53 0.04 18.42
C GLU A 39 9.88 0.78 18.33
N SER A 40 10.61 0.84 19.44
CA SER A 40 11.92 1.51 19.56
C SER A 40 12.96 1.06 18.54
N ARG A 41 12.92 -0.20 18.07
CA ARG A 41 13.82 -0.70 17.03
C ARG A 41 13.56 -0.07 15.65
N ILE A 42 12.30 0.16 15.29
CA ILE A 42 11.95 0.88 14.05
C ILE A 42 12.38 2.33 14.20
N ALA A 43 12.01 2.97 15.31
CA ALA A 43 12.32 4.38 15.55
C ALA A 43 13.84 4.68 15.54
N SER A 44 14.65 3.80 16.14
CA SER A 44 16.12 3.96 16.16
C SER A 44 16.71 3.88 14.74
N ARG A 45 16.27 2.91 13.93
CA ARG A 45 16.72 2.74 12.54
C ARG A 45 16.32 3.91 11.62
N LEU A 46 15.15 4.51 11.85
CA LEU A 46 14.73 5.71 11.12
C LEU A 46 15.59 6.93 11.49
N LEU A 47 15.92 7.12 12.78
CA LEU A 47 16.77 8.21 13.24
C LEU A 47 18.23 8.06 12.79
N GLU A 48 18.74 6.83 12.73
CA GLU A 48 20.06 6.51 12.18
C GLU A 48 20.19 6.94 10.71
N LYS A 49 19.15 6.71 9.90
CA LYS A 49 19.11 7.09 8.48
C LYS A 49 18.75 8.56 8.24
N TYR A 50 18.16 9.24 9.23
CA TYR A 50 17.58 10.57 9.07
C TYR A 50 18.57 11.64 8.57
N PRO A 51 19.81 11.79 9.11
CA PRO A 51 20.74 12.82 8.65
C PRO A 51 21.03 12.71 7.15
N ALA A 52 21.37 11.52 6.66
CA ALA A 52 21.62 11.29 5.24
C ALA A 52 20.41 11.59 4.34
N MET A 53 19.18 11.29 4.79
CA MET A 53 17.96 11.66 4.06
C MET A 53 17.71 13.17 4.05
N ARG A 54 17.94 13.84 5.17
CA ARG A 54 17.81 15.31 5.31
C ARG A 54 18.80 16.02 4.39
N ASP A 55 20.06 15.59 4.43
CA ASP A 55 21.16 16.21 3.71
C ASP A 55 20.99 15.99 2.20
N PHE A 56 20.66 14.77 1.77
CA PHE A 56 20.25 14.49 0.39
C PHE A 56 19.10 15.39 -0.07
N LEU A 57 18.00 15.49 0.69
CA LEU A 57 16.88 16.35 0.29
C LEU A 57 17.28 17.84 0.23
N ALA A 58 18.19 18.30 1.09
CA ALA A 58 18.72 19.67 1.04
C ALA A 58 19.62 19.90 -0.19
N GLU A 59 20.48 18.95 -0.55
CA GLU A 59 21.31 18.94 -1.77
C GLU A 59 20.44 18.98 -3.03
N GLN A 60 19.33 18.22 -3.06
CA GLN A 60 18.32 18.27 -4.13
C GLN A 60 17.48 19.57 -4.11
N GLY A 61 17.84 20.56 -3.28
CA GLY A 61 17.19 21.87 -3.21
C GLY A 61 15.81 21.88 -2.56
N LEU A 62 15.47 20.81 -1.81
CA LEU A 62 14.24 20.56 -1.08
C LEU A 62 14.50 20.43 0.44
N PRO A 63 15.04 21.46 1.11
CA PRO A 63 15.36 21.37 2.54
C PRO A 63 14.10 21.23 3.43
N LEU A 64 14.24 20.44 4.49
CA LEU A 64 13.20 20.29 5.51
C LEU A 64 13.05 21.57 6.35
N ARG A 65 11.82 21.86 6.82
CA ARG A 65 11.53 22.98 7.74
C ARG A 65 11.16 22.45 9.12
N PHE A 66 11.67 23.11 10.16
CA PHE A 66 11.55 22.70 11.56
C PHE A 66 10.69 23.66 12.41
N PRO A 67 10.18 23.24 13.59
CA PRO A 67 10.17 21.86 14.09
C PRO A 67 9.33 20.94 13.18
N LEU A 68 9.73 19.68 13.12
CA LEU A 68 9.07 18.63 12.34
C LEU A 68 8.69 17.46 13.26
N HIS A 69 7.41 17.14 13.35
CA HIS A 69 6.92 16.03 14.16
C HIS A 69 6.65 14.82 13.26
N VAL A 70 7.24 13.67 13.59
CA VAL A 70 7.03 12.41 12.87
C VAL A 70 6.46 11.39 13.84
N ILE A 71 5.38 10.72 13.46
CA ILE A 71 4.64 9.82 14.35
C ILE A 71 4.57 8.45 13.68
N ILE A 72 5.16 7.44 14.31
CA ILE A 72 4.90 6.03 14.00
C ILE A 72 3.52 5.70 14.59
N ASP A 73 2.48 5.83 13.77
CA ASP A 73 1.10 5.91 14.22
C ASP A 73 0.44 4.52 14.24
N ASN A 74 0.36 3.93 15.43
CA ASN A 74 -0.36 2.68 15.66
C ASN A 74 -1.87 2.76 15.32
N LYS A 75 -2.45 3.95 15.13
CA LYS A 75 -3.84 4.14 14.69
C LYS A 75 -3.97 4.38 13.19
N LEU A 76 -2.88 4.30 12.42
CA LEU A 76 -2.86 4.41 10.96
C LEU A 76 -2.58 3.04 10.33
N ASP A 77 -3.60 2.49 9.65
CA ASP A 77 -3.51 1.22 8.94
C ASP A 77 -3.46 1.39 7.41
N ARG A 78 -3.89 2.55 6.89
CA ARG A 78 -3.75 2.85 5.45
C ARG A 78 -2.25 2.78 5.07
N PRO A 79 -1.88 2.06 3.99
CA PRO A 79 -0.49 1.88 3.53
C PRO A 79 0.05 3.12 2.79
N ALA A 80 -0.04 4.26 3.46
CA ALA A 80 0.37 5.55 2.92
C ALA A 80 0.69 6.49 4.07
N VAL A 81 1.75 7.26 3.92
CA VAL A 81 2.05 8.37 4.83
C VAL A 81 0.96 9.43 4.78
N ALA A 82 0.61 9.98 5.94
CA ALA A 82 -0.25 11.15 6.03
C ALA A 82 0.58 12.37 6.44
N VAL A 83 0.58 13.39 5.60
CA VAL A 83 1.44 14.58 5.75
C VAL A 83 0.59 15.83 5.94
N LYS A 84 0.87 16.58 7.01
CA LYS A 84 0.23 17.86 7.34
C LYS A 84 1.27 18.96 7.48
N THR A 85 0.91 20.15 7.06
CA THR A 85 1.68 21.38 7.25
C THR A 85 1.08 22.32 8.29
N ILE A 86 -0.19 22.11 8.67
CA ILE A 86 -1.01 23.01 9.49
C ILE A 86 -1.80 22.16 10.52
N PRO A 87 -1.88 22.57 11.79
CA PRO A 87 -1.23 23.74 12.38
C PRO A 87 0.29 23.54 12.57
N HIS A 88 0.74 22.30 12.70
CA HIS A 88 2.16 21.91 12.78
C HIS A 88 2.56 21.01 11.61
N ARG A 89 3.87 20.96 11.34
CA ARG A 89 4.46 20.03 10.36
C ARG A 89 4.46 18.63 10.96
N GLU A 90 3.61 17.76 10.43
CA GLU A 90 3.37 16.42 10.93
C GLU A 90 3.48 15.38 9.81
N ILE A 91 4.30 14.35 9.98
CA ILE A 91 4.28 13.12 9.19
C ILE A 91 3.71 12.02 10.07
N ARG A 92 2.77 11.22 9.54
CA ARG A 92 2.32 9.96 10.16
C ARG A 92 2.69 8.80 9.26
N ILE A 93 3.41 7.84 9.84
CA ILE A 93 3.86 6.59 9.20
C ILE A 93 3.01 5.46 9.77
N PRO A 94 2.40 4.58 8.94
CA PRO A 94 1.68 3.41 9.46
C PRO A 94 2.63 2.41 10.12
N LEU A 95 2.18 1.76 11.19
CA LEU A 95 2.87 0.54 11.68
C LEU A 95 2.64 -0.67 10.77
N ARG A 96 1.52 -0.70 10.04
CA ARG A 96 1.26 -1.72 9.01
C ARG A 96 2.27 -1.57 7.86
N ALA A 97 3.08 -2.62 7.64
CA ALA A 97 3.80 -2.79 6.39
C ALA A 97 2.81 -2.93 5.20
N PRO A 98 3.18 -2.49 3.99
CA PRO A 98 2.35 -2.66 2.81
C PRO A 98 2.02 -4.14 2.53
N GLY A 99 0.77 -4.39 2.17
CA GLY A 99 0.32 -5.64 1.55
C GLY A 99 0.83 -5.78 0.12
N VAL A 100 0.60 -6.94 -0.50
CA VAL A 100 1.15 -7.24 -1.83
C VAL A 100 0.48 -6.39 -2.93
N LEU A 101 1.31 -5.78 -3.78
CA LEU A 101 0.98 -4.69 -4.70
C LEU A 101 0.56 -3.36 -4.03
N GLU A 102 0.69 -3.15 -2.73
CA GLU A 102 0.57 -1.81 -2.12
C GLU A 102 1.86 -0.98 -2.33
N ASN A 103 1.85 0.32 -2.00
CA ASN A 103 3.01 1.17 -2.31
C ASN A 103 4.16 0.91 -1.32
N GLY A 104 5.33 0.53 -1.83
CA GLY A 104 6.48 0.10 -1.02
C GLY A 104 6.52 -1.41 -0.71
N TYR A 105 5.66 -2.24 -1.32
CA TYR A 105 5.58 -3.68 -1.04
C TYR A 105 6.84 -4.49 -1.37
N LEU A 106 7.75 -3.96 -2.18
CA LEU A 106 9.03 -4.62 -2.57
C LEU A 106 10.20 -4.24 -1.64
N GLN A 107 9.96 -3.35 -0.67
CA GLN A 107 11.02 -2.77 0.14
C GLN A 107 11.38 -3.68 1.30
N ALA A 108 12.67 -3.99 1.45
CA ALA A 108 13.20 -4.74 2.61
C ALA A 108 12.99 -4.01 3.95
N ASP A 109 12.84 -2.68 3.91
CA ASP A 109 12.41 -1.86 5.04
C ASP A 109 11.32 -0.85 4.61
N PRO A 110 10.04 -1.25 4.64
CA PRO A 110 8.95 -0.37 4.21
C PRO A 110 8.80 0.89 5.06
N TRP A 111 9.25 0.87 6.32
CA TRP A 111 9.19 2.05 7.19
C TRP A 111 10.24 3.10 6.79
N THR A 112 11.42 2.67 6.32
CA THR A 112 12.41 3.58 5.70
C THR A 112 11.85 4.22 4.43
N TYR A 113 11.22 3.43 3.55
CA TYR A 113 10.54 3.95 2.36
C TYR A 113 9.44 4.97 2.70
N TYR A 114 8.56 4.63 3.65
CA TYR A 114 7.53 5.55 4.11
C TYR A 114 8.12 6.81 4.75
N PHE A 115 9.16 6.68 5.59
CA PHE A 115 9.81 7.83 6.23
C PHE A 115 10.38 8.79 5.19
N PHE A 116 11.18 8.31 4.25
CA PHE A 116 11.71 9.13 3.15
C PHE A 116 10.60 9.79 2.35
N LYS A 117 9.55 9.04 1.96
CA LYS A 117 8.40 9.61 1.24
C LYS A 117 7.70 10.70 2.05
N GLY A 118 7.60 10.54 3.38
CA GLY A 118 7.07 11.54 4.29
C GLY A 118 7.92 12.81 4.34
N LEU A 119 9.24 12.68 4.42
CA LEU A 119 10.21 13.79 4.40
C LEU A 119 10.16 14.54 3.06
N CYS A 120 10.22 13.82 1.94
CA CYS A 120 10.09 14.37 0.59
C CYS A 120 8.80 15.19 0.43
N LEU A 121 7.64 14.64 0.83
CA LEU A 121 6.37 15.36 0.78
C LEU A 121 6.35 16.57 1.71
N GLN A 122 6.97 16.50 2.91
CA GLN A 122 7.10 17.69 3.77
C GLN A 122 7.93 18.79 3.13
N ALA A 123 9.04 18.44 2.47
CA ALA A 123 9.87 19.42 1.77
C ALA A 123 9.08 20.07 0.62
N ILE A 124 8.48 19.27 -0.27
CA ILE A 124 7.63 19.74 -1.39
C ILE A 124 6.50 20.66 -0.89
N TYR A 125 5.81 20.31 0.22
CA TYR A 125 4.72 21.12 0.77
C TYR A 125 5.19 22.32 1.61
N SER A 126 6.44 22.30 2.07
CA SER A 126 7.08 23.39 2.78
C SER A 126 7.68 24.42 1.83
N ASP A 127 7.98 24.04 0.58
CA ASP A 127 8.38 25.00 -0.42
C ASP A 127 7.25 25.98 -0.73
N ARG A 128 7.55 27.24 -0.45
CA ARG A 128 6.68 28.41 -0.47
C ARG A 128 7.57 29.63 -0.61
N SER A 129 7.43 30.33 -1.71
CA SER A 129 8.11 31.60 -2.00
C SER A 129 7.09 32.62 -2.51
N GLY A 130 7.47 33.90 -2.65
CA GLY A 130 6.53 34.96 -3.04
C GLY A 130 5.51 35.32 -1.95
N ILE A 131 4.32 35.76 -2.34
CA ILE A 131 3.35 36.46 -1.48
C ILE A 131 2.89 35.67 -0.25
N TYR A 132 2.91 34.33 -0.30
CA TYR A 132 2.60 33.50 0.87
C TYR A 132 3.65 33.58 1.97
N SER A 133 4.90 33.93 1.68
CA SER A 133 5.90 34.23 2.71
C SER A 133 5.61 35.56 3.44
N ALA A 134 4.95 36.51 2.78
CA ALA A 134 4.47 37.75 3.40
C ALA A 134 3.17 37.51 4.18
N ALA A 135 2.23 36.73 3.64
CA ALA A 135 1.01 36.34 4.34
C ALA A 135 1.29 35.46 5.58
N GLU A 136 2.29 34.56 5.52
CA GLU A 136 2.72 33.73 6.67
C GLU A 136 3.24 34.58 7.84
N LYS A 137 3.85 35.75 7.56
CA LYS A 137 4.26 36.72 8.58
C LYS A 137 3.11 37.48 9.25
N VAL A 138 1.95 37.60 8.59
CA VAL A 138 0.80 38.40 9.08
C VAL A 138 -0.31 37.52 9.68
N PHE A 139 -0.56 36.35 9.10
CA PHE A 139 -1.69 35.48 9.44
C PHE A 139 -1.29 34.05 9.85
N GLY A 140 0.02 33.73 9.86
CA GLY A 140 0.51 32.36 10.03
C GLY A 140 0.25 31.46 8.81
N GLN A 141 0.47 30.16 8.97
CA GLN A 141 0.38 29.21 7.85
C GLN A 141 -1.07 28.93 7.43
N LEU A 142 -1.53 29.60 6.39
CA LEU A 142 -2.89 29.46 5.83
C LEU A 142 -3.03 28.29 4.85
N MET A 143 -2.08 28.09 3.93
CA MET A 143 -2.14 27.06 2.89
C MET A 143 -0.75 26.62 2.38
N SER A 144 -0.72 25.49 1.67
CA SER A 144 0.44 25.01 0.91
C SER A 144 -0.04 24.66 -0.51
N PRO A 145 0.33 25.43 -1.55
CA PRO A 145 -0.09 25.15 -2.92
C PRO A 145 0.35 23.75 -3.38
N ASN A 146 1.59 23.37 -3.10
CA ASN A 146 2.16 22.08 -3.53
C ASN A 146 1.46 20.86 -2.93
N LYS A 147 0.68 21.02 -1.85
CA LYS A 147 -0.14 19.95 -1.28
C LYS A 147 -1.23 19.44 -2.21
N ILE A 148 -1.78 20.32 -3.06
CA ILE A 148 -2.89 19.99 -3.95
C ILE A 148 -2.45 19.50 -5.34
N LEU A 149 -1.15 19.45 -5.61
CA LEU A 149 -0.61 18.87 -6.84
C LEU A 149 -1.20 17.45 -7.09
N PRO A 150 -1.42 17.05 -8.35
CA PRO A 150 -1.80 15.69 -8.71
C PRO A 150 -0.94 14.63 -8.00
N GLU A 151 -1.56 13.49 -7.66
CA GLU A 151 -0.85 12.42 -6.94
C GLU A 151 0.30 11.84 -7.77
N TRP A 152 0.16 11.81 -9.10
CA TRP A 152 1.21 11.33 -10.01
C TRP A 152 2.48 12.19 -9.98
N ILE A 153 2.35 13.53 -9.89
CA ILE A 153 3.51 14.43 -9.72
C ILE A 153 4.21 14.11 -8.40
N LYS A 154 3.48 14.16 -7.28
CA LYS A 154 4.06 14.01 -5.93
C LYS A 154 4.66 12.62 -5.70
N ALA A 155 3.95 11.58 -6.13
CA ALA A 155 4.41 10.21 -5.97
C ALA A 155 5.54 9.86 -6.95
N GLY A 156 5.50 10.38 -8.19
CA GLY A 156 6.57 10.25 -9.16
C GLY A 156 7.86 10.91 -8.68
N ILE A 157 7.79 12.18 -8.24
CA ILE A 157 8.96 12.91 -7.73
C ILE A 157 9.55 12.23 -6.49
N CYS A 158 8.73 11.87 -5.49
CA CYS A 158 9.27 11.19 -4.31
C CYS A 158 9.76 9.76 -4.58
N HIS A 159 9.29 9.09 -5.65
CA HIS A 159 9.83 7.80 -6.06
C HIS A 159 11.15 7.96 -6.84
N LEU A 160 11.25 8.93 -7.75
CA LEU A 160 12.48 9.31 -8.44
C LEU A 160 13.58 9.66 -7.42
N LEU A 161 13.30 10.59 -6.50
CA LEU A 161 14.24 10.99 -5.45
C LEU A 161 14.63 9.83 -4.53
N TYR A 162 13.71 8.92 -4.22
CA TYR A 162 14.04 7.73 -3.42
C TYR A 162 15.01 6.81 -4.17
N ARG A 163 14.78 6.55 -5.46
CA ARG A 163 15.67 5.73 -6.29
C ARG A 163 17.05 6.36 -6.50
N ILE A 164 17.13 7.68 -6.62
CA ILE A 164 18.42 8.40 -6.65
C ILE A 164 19.14 8.23 -5.31
N TYR A 165 18.44 8.45 -4.18
CA TYR A 165 19.00 8.31 -2.84
C TYR A 165 19.48 6.89 -2.49
N THR A 166 18.73 5.85 -2.87
CA THR A 166 19.09 4.45 -2.58
C THR A 166 19.95 3.77 -3.64
N GLY A 167 20.07 4.37 -4.84
CA GLY A 167 20.63 3.70 -6.02
C GLY A 167 19.76 2.55 -6.55
N GLU A 168 18.51 2.40 -6.09
CA GLU A 168 17.66 1.24 -6.38
C GLU A 168 17.23 1.18 -7.85
N ARG A 169 17.66 0.11 -8.53
CA ARG A 169 17.32 -0.18 -9.94
C ARG A 169 16.14 -1.14 -10.10
N HIS A 170 15.65 -1.73 -9.01
CA HIS A 170 14.52 -2.67 -9.06
C HIS A 170 13.26 -1.95 -9.56
N GLN A 171 12.51 -2.62 -10.44
CA GLN A 171 11.24 -2.15 -10.96
C GLN A 171 10.11 -2.99 -10.39
N ASP A 172 8.93 -2.39 -10.19
CA ASP A 172 7.72 -3.09 -9.76
C ASP A 172 7.23 -3.99 -10.91
N PRO A 173 7.41 -5.33 -10.85
CA PRO A 173 7.22 -6.20 -12.01
C PRO A 173 5.75 -6.20 -12.49
N TYR A 174 4.81 -5.92 -11.60
CA TYR A 174 3.40 -5.85 -11.95
C TYR A 174 3.07 -4.53 -12.66
N ASN A 175 3.57 -3.40 -12.16
CA ASN A 175 3.39 -2.12 -12.83
C ASN A 175 4.16 -2.06 -14.16
N THR A 176 5.36 -2.65 -14.26
CA THR A 176 6.12 -2.74 -15.52
C THR A 176 5.36 -3.56 -16.56
N ALA A 177 4.91 -4.78 -16.20
CA ALA A 177 4.12 -5.61 -17.13
C ALA A 177 2.84 -4.90 -17.60
N LEU A 178 2.11 -4.24 -16.69
CA LEU A 178 0.97 -3.38 -17.03
C LEU A 178 1.40 -2.26 -17.98
N PHE A 179 2.37 -1.44 -17.57
CA PHE A 179 2.84 -0.27 -18.32
C PHE A 179 3.25 -0.62 -19.74
N GLU A 180 4.02 -1.68 -19.95
CA GLU A 180 4.53 -2.07 -21.27
C GLU A 180 3.45 -2.57 -22.24
N ASN A 181 2.36 -3.14 -21.74
CA ASN A 181 1.41 -3.93 -22.55
C ASN A 181 0.02 -3.27 -22.73
N ILE A 182 -0.32 -2.25 -21.94
CA ILE A 182 -1.59 -1.52 -22.04
C ILE A 182 -1.41 -0.20 -22.80
N ALA A 183 -2.47 0.23 -23.48
CA ALA A 183 -2.49 1.54 -24.13
C ALA A 183 -2.35 2.65 -23.08
N LEU A 184 -1.55 3.67 -23.40
CA LEU A 184 -1.38 4.83 -22.52
C LEU A 184 -2.66 5.69 -22.56
N PRO A 185 -3.34 5.91 -21.43
CA PRO A 185 -4.53 6.75 -21.37
C PRO A 185 -4.17 8.21 -21.63
N ASP A 186 -5.17 9.08 -21.74
CA ASP A 186 -4.96 10.54 -21.78
C ASP A 186 -4.58 11.07 -20.39
N MET A 187 -3.92 12.23 -20.31
CA MET A 187 -3.48 12.84 -19.05
C MET A 187 -4.64 13.08 -18.06
N ASP A 188 -5.83 13.42 -18.57
CA ASP A 188 -7.04 13.59 -17.76
C ASP A 188 -7.49 12.31 -17.07
N ASP A 189 -7.30 11.15 -17.71
CA ASP A 189 -7.66 9.86 -17.10
C ASP A 189 -6.74 9.49 -15.93
N ILE A 190 -5.46 9.88 -16.01
CA ILE A 190 -4.48 9.70 -14.93
C ILE A 190 -4.74 10.71 -13.80
N SER A 191 -5.19 11.92 -14.13
CA SER A 191 -5.31 13.03 -13.18
C SER A 191 -6.67 13.10 -12.47
N HIS A 192 -7.76 12.77 -13.16
CA HIS A 192 -9.13 13.10 -12.75
C HIS A 192 -10.08 11.89 -12.66
N HIS A 193 -9.75 10.73 -13.23
CA HIS A 193 -10.66 9.57 -13.33
C HIS A 193 -10.20 8.31 -12.56
N PRO A 194 -10.12 8.34 -11.21
CA PRO A 194 -9.73 7.20 -10.37
C PRO A 194 -10.72 6.01 -10.38
N GLU A 195 -11.86 6.15 -11.06
CA GLU A 195 -12.88 5.12 -11.35
C GLU A 195 -12.62 4.33 -12.64
N LYS A 196 -12.00 4.94 -13.67
CA LYS A 196 -11.63 4.26 -14.92
C LYS A 196 -10.43 3.36 -14.66
N TRP A 197 -10.42 2.14 -15.18
CA TRP A 197 -9.27 1.22 -15.03
C TRP A 197 -7.97 1.87 -15.57
N PRO A 198 -6.81 1.79 -14.86
CA PRO A 198 -6.51 1.08 -13.61
C PRO A 198 -6.77 1.87 -12.31
N GLY A 199 -7.48 2.99 -12.39
CA GLY A 199 -8.05 3.73 -11.27
C GLY A 199 -6.99 4.40 -10.40
N ARG A 200 -7.08 4.22 -9.08
CA ARG A 200 -6.07 4.74 -8.14
C ARG A 200 -4.65 4.18 -8.34
N ASN A 201 -4.44 3.20 -9.22
CA ASN A 201 -3.10 2.73 -9.58
C ASN A 201 -2.49 3.45 -10.78
N SER A 202 -3.24 4.26 -11.54
CA SER A 202 -2.74 4.99 -12.72
C SER A 202 -1.49 5.83 -12.41
N TYR A 203 -1.43 6.44 -11.23
CA TYR A 203 -0.26 7.24 -10.82
C TYR A 203 1.03 6.41 -10.65
N ARG A 204 0.93 5.11 -10.35
CA ARG A 204 2.08 4.20 -10.21
C ARG A 204 2.48 3.58 -11.55
N ILE A 205 1.48 3.15 -12.31
CA ILE A 205 1.69 2.45 -13.59
C ILE A 205 2.18 3.42 -14.66
N PHE A 206 1.66 4.66 -14.66
CA PHE A 206 1.95 5.66 -15.70
C PHE A 206 2.68 6.88 -15.16
N GLY A 207 2.24 7.39 -14.00
CA GLY A 207 2.78 8.64 -13.42
C GLY A 207 4.24 8.57 -12.98
N ILE A 208 4.66 7.44 -12.38
CA ILE A 208 6.06 7.21 -12.00
C ILE A 208 6.98 7.14 -13.25
N PRO A 209 6.69 6.30 -14.27
CA PRO A 209 7.45 6.34 -15.54
C PRO A 209 7.47 7.71 -16.22
N PHE A 210 6.38 8.48 -16.17
CA PHE A 210 6.34 9.79 -16.82
C PHE A 210 7.22 10.85 -16.12
N ILE A 211 7.23 10.90 -14.78
CA ILE A 211 8.17 11.78 -14.05
C ILE A 211 9.62 11.32 -14.27
N GLN A 212 9.86 10.01 -14.37
CA GLN A 212 11.19 9.48 -14.73
C GLN A 212 11.62 9.91 -16.15
N TRP A 213 10.69 9.94 -17.11
CA TRP A 213 10.91 10.40 -18.48
C TRP A 213 11.15 11.92 -18.55
N ILE A 214 10.39 12.74 -17.80
CA ILE A 214 10.63 14.19 -17.69
C ILE A 214 12.04 14.44 -17.16
N TYR A 215 12.45 13.73 -16.10
CA TYR A 215 13.81 13.85 -15.55
C TYR A 215 14.89 13.46 -16.57
N GLN A 216 14.66 12.44 -17.42
CA GLN A 216 15.59 12.05 -18.47
C GLN A 216 15.73 13.10 -19.58
N HIS A 217 14.66 13.85 -19.88
CA HIS A 217 14.65 14.84 -20.96
C HIS A 217 15.02 16.27 -20.52
N HIS A 218 14.75 16.62 -19.25
CA HIS A 218 14.90 17.97 -18.74
C HIS A 218 15.86 18.08 -17.54
N GLY A 219 16.30 16.97 -16.93
CA GLY A 219 17.10 16.98 -15.70
C GLY A 219 16.27 17.22 -14.43
N TRP A 220 16.95 17.40 -13.30
CA TRP A 220 16.29 17.65 -12.00
C TRP A 220 15.89 19.11 -11.82
N GLU A 221 16.72 20.05 -12.31
CA GLU A 221 16.61 21.48 -12.06
C GLU A 221 15.27 22.05 -12.56
N PRO A 222 14.74 21.70 -13.75
CA PRO A 222 13.39 22.11 -14.16
C PRO A 222 12.29 21.44 -13.34
N VAL A 223 12.44 20.18 -12.92
CA VAL A 223 11.46 19.54 -12.01
C VAL A 223 11.39 20.30 -10.69
N LEU A 224 12.53 20.72 -10.15
CA LEU A 224 12.64 21.54 -8.96
C LEU A 224 12.06 22.95 -9.15
N GLU A 225 12.34 23.63 -10.27
CA GLU A 225 11.76 24.96 -10.52
C GLU A 225 10.25 24.89 -10.75
N PHE A 226 9.72 23.81 -11.32
CA PHE A 226 8.27 23.59 -11.35
C PHE A 226 7.66 23.52 -9.93
N ILE A 227 8.30 22.80 -8.98
CA ILE A 227 7.85 22.74 -7.58
C ILE A 227 7.86 24.15 -6.95
N ARG A 228 8.93 24.92 -7.20
CA ARG A 228 9.09 26.29 -6.69
C ARG A 228 8.06 27.24 -7.27
N LEU A 229 7.92 27.26 -8.60
CA LEU A 229 6.93 28.07 -9.31
C LEU A 229 5.50 27.70 -8.89
N HIS A 230 5.22 26.42 -8.69
CA HIS A 230 3.93 25.99 -8.17
C HIS A 230 3.68 26.49 -6.73
N GLY A 231 4.71 26.48 -5.88
CA GLY A 231 4.68 27.02 -4.52
C GLY A 231 4.55 28.54 -4.41
N LYS A 232 4.85 29.30 -5.49
CA LYS A 232 4.67 30.77 -5.57
C LYS A 232 3.23 31.21 -5.82
N GLY A 233 2.44 30.42 -6.56
CA GLY A 233 1.22 30.88 -7.21
C GLY A 233 -0.02 31.03 -6.32
N LEU A 234 -0.72 32.17 -6.45
CA LEU A 234 -2.00 32.47 -5.80
C LEU A 234 -3.17 31.58 -6.25
N VAL A 235 -3.18 31.19 -7.54
CA VAL A 235 -4.20 30.31 -8.12
C VAL A 235 -3.67 28.87 -8.12
N PRO A 236 -4.31 27.93 -7.39
CA PRO A 236 -3.79 26.57 -7.26
C PRO A 236 -3.88 25.72 -8.54
N ILE A 237 -4.66 26.13 -9.54
CA ILE A 237 -5.12 25.27 -10.65
C ILE A 237 -4.22 25.37 -11.91
N GLU A 238 -3.25 26.28 -11.94
CA GLU A 238 -2.45 26.59 -13.16
C GLU A 238 -1.29 25.60 -13.47
N ILE A 239 -1.45 24.28 -13.26
CA ILE A 239 -0.35 23.32 -13.48
C ILE A 239 0.18 23.31 -14.93
N GLU A 240 -0.71 23.37 -15.93
CA GLU A 240 -0.34 23.35 -17.35
C GLU A 240 0.44 24.59 -17.78
N LYS A 241 0.08 25.76 -17.24
CA LYS A 241 0.74 27.04 -17.53
C LYS A 241 2.14 27.09 -16.89
N LYS A 242 2.25 26.62 -15.63
CA LYS A 242 3.53 26.51 -14.93
C LYS A 242 4.47 25.48 -15.59
N ALA A 243 3.91 24.41 -16.16
CA ALA A 243 4.67 23.49 -16.99
C ALA A 243 5.21 24.19 -18.26
N ARG A 244 4.38 24.95 -18.99
CA ARG A 244 4.84 25.73 -20.17
C ARG A 244 5.96 26.72 -19.84
N GLU A 245 5.89 27.37 -18.68
CA GLU A 245 6.90 28.33 -18.23
C GLU A 245 8.26 27.67 -17.95
N VAL A 246 8.27 26.43 -17.44
CA VAL A 246 9.48 25.74 -16.99
C VAL A 246 10.06 24.77 -18.03
N TYR A 247 9.22 24.04 -18.76
CA TYR A 247 9.64 23.05 -19.76
C TYR A 247 9.47 23.54 -21.21
N GLY A 248 8.93 24.74 -21.43
CA GLY A 248 8.51 25.23 -22.75
C GLY A 248 7.25 24.52 -23.31
N LYS A 249 6.68 23.58 -22.55
CA LYS A 249 5.60 22.66 -22.94
C LYS A 249 4.65 22.42 -21.77
N SER A 250 3.35 22.27 -22.05
CA SER A 250 2.38 21.90 -21.01
C SER A 250 2.55 20.43 -20.61
N TYR A 251 2.00 20.00 -19.47
CA TYR A 251 2.06 18.59 -19.11
C TYR A 251 1.27 17.71 -20.08
N SER A 252 0.19 18.24 -20.67
CA SER A 252 -0.49 17.59 -21.79
C SER A 252 0.43 17.43 -23.01
N ASP A 253 1.18 18.47 -23.40
CA ASP A 253 2.13 18.37 -24.54
C ASP A 253 3.25 17.35 -24.25
N LEU A 254 3.83 17.40 -23.04
CA LEU A 254 4.86 16.47 -22.58
C LEU A 254 4.35 15.02 -22.53
N TRP A 255 3.08 14.84 -22.16
CA TRP A 255 2.42 13.54 -22.17
C TRP A 255 2.30 12.99 -23.60
N GLU A 256 1.90 13.82 -24.57
CA GLU A 256 1.84 13.39 -25.97
C GLU A 256 3.22 13.02 -26.54
N MET A 257 4.27 13.75 -26.16
CA MET A 257 5.66 13.39 -26.51
C MET A 257 6.03 12.02 -25.92
N PHE A 258 5.79 11.82 -24.62
CA PHE A 258 5.99 10.54 -23.93
C PHE A 258 5.20 9.39 -24.58
N ARG A 259 3.95 9.63 -25.03
CA ARG A 259 3.14 8.64 -25.75
C ARG A 259 3.73 8.31 -27.13
N ALA A 260 4.21 9.30 -27.85
CA ALA A 260 4.76 9.15 -29.20
C ALA A 260 6.08 8.38 -29.20
N GLU A 261 6.98 8.66 -28.25
CA GLU A 261 8.28 7.99 -28.13
C GLU A 261 8.18 6.50 -27.78
N LEU A 262 7.11 6.08 -27.12
CA LEU A 262 6.92 4.69 -26.70
C LEU A 262 6.43 3.75 -27.82
N ASP A 263 6.18 4.27 -29.04
CA ASP A 263 5.64 3.60 -30.25
C ASP A 263 4.82 2.32 -29.97
N ARG A 264 3.70 2.51 -29.26
CA ARG A 264 2.79 1.40 -28.93
C ARG A 264 1.67 1.36 -29.95
N LYS A 265 1.67 0.32 -30.78
CA LYS A 265 0.57 0.01 -31.71
C LYS A 265 -0.78 0.15 -30.98
N LYS A 266 -1.56 1.18 -31.35
CA LYS A 266 -2.95 1.34 -30.91
C LYS A 266 -3.71 0.03 -31.20
N LYS A 267 -4.33 -0.54 -30.17
CA LYS A 267 -5.24 -1.68 -30.32
C LYS A 267 -6.66 -1.26 -30.02
N THR A 268 -7.57 -1.75 -30.86
CA THR A 268 -8.96 -1.34 -30.96
C THR A 268 -9.87 -2.51 -30.57
N GLY A 269 -10.41 -2.49 -29.36
CA GLY A 269 -11.34 -3.51 -28.89
C GLY A 269 -11.50 -3.50 -27.38
N GLY A 270 -12.74 -3.48 -26.89
CA GLY A 270 -13.06 -3.45 -25.46
C GLY A 270 -12.91 -4.83 -24.82
N GLY A 271 -11.80 -5.06 -24.09
CA GLY A 271 -11.78 -6.02 -22.99
C GLY A 271 -12.50 -5.45 -21.77
N LEU A 272 -12.54 -6.22 -20.68
CA LEU A 272 -13.37 -5.87 -19.53
C LEU A 272 -12.73 -4.74 -18.73
N THR A 273 -13.40 -3.57 -18.72
CA THR A 273 -13.07 -2.48 -17.80
C THR A 273 -13.39 -2.94 -16.37
N ILE A 274 -12.38 -3.04 -15.50
CA ILE A 274 -12.61 -3.38 -14.09
C ILE A 274 -13.15 -2.14 -13.35
N THR A 275 -14.44 -1.90 -13.52
CA THR A 275 -15.26 -1.01 -12.70
C THR A 275 -16.02 -1.83 -11.66
N GLY A 276 -15.55 -1.77 -10.41
CA GLY A 276 -16.28 -2.28 -9.26
C GLY A 276 -16.06 -3.75 -8.92
N TYR A 277 -17.08 -4.35 -8.30
CA TYR A 277 -17.11 -5.74 -7.86
C TYR A 277 -17.42 -6.68 -9.01
N TRP A 278 -16.65 -7.77 -9.13
CA TRP A 278 -16.97 -8.89 -10.03
C TRP A 278 -17.48 -10.08 -9.21
N PRO A 279 -18.54 -10.77 -9.68
CA PRO A 279 -19.08 -11.96 -9.03
C PRO A 279 -18.16 -13.18 -9.23
N GLU A 280 -18.62 -14.34 -8.75
CA GLU A 280 -17.91 -15.60 -8.94
C GLU A 280 -17.59 -15.90 -10.42
N PRO A 281 -16.45 -16.57 -10.70
CA PRO A 281 -15.47 -17.07 -9.73
C PRO A 281 -14.50 -16.00 -9.19
N LEU A 282 -14.45 -14.81 -9.80
CA LEU A 282 -13.35 -13.85 -9.63
C LEU A 282 -13.75 -12.63 -8.81
N VAL A 283 -13.85 -12.80 -7.49
CA VAL A 283 -14.06 -11.67 -6.57
C VAL A 283 -12.84 -10.74 -6.57
N TYR A 284 -12.96 -9.63 -7.28
CA TYR A 284 -11.95 -8.57 -7.38
C TYR A 284 -12.57 -7.18 -7.35
N TRP A 285 -11.77 -6.20 -6.94
CA TRP A 285 -12.02 -4.78 -7.12
C TRP A 285 -10.70 -4.01 -7.13
N ASN A 286 -10.68 -2.88 -7.85
CA ASN A 286 -9.58 -1.93 -7.77
C ASN A 286 -9.56 -1.21 -6.39
N ILE A 287 -8.45 -0.54 -6.06
CA ILE A 287 -8.22 0.12 -4.74
C ILE A 287 -9.22 1.29 -4.46
N SER A 288 -10.04 1.68 -5.44
CA SER A 288 -11.11 2.68 -5.29
C SER A 288 -12.47 2.07 -4.91
N GLY A 289 -12.94 1.07 -5.67
CA GLY A 289 -14.23 0.39 -5.51
C GLY A 289 -15.50 1.22 -5.79
N ILE A 290 -16.47 0.60 -6.47
CA ILE A 290 -17.85 1.03 -6.80
C ILE A 290 -18.67 -0.30 -6.93
N TYR A 291 -19.98 -0.45 -6.84
CA TYR A 291 -21.14 0.37 -6.43
C TYR A 291 -21.50 -0.05 -4.96
N PRO A 292 -22.73 0.11 -4.40
CA PRO A 292 -23.77 1.08 -4.72
C PRO A 292 -23.35 2.51 -4.32
N GLY A 293 -23.06 3.31 -5.34
CA GLY A 293 -22.84 4.76 -5.24
C GLY A 293 -21.66 5.28 -6.06
N VAL A 294 -21.91 6.32 -6.87
CA VAL A 294 -20.88 7.24 -7.41
C VAL A 294 -20.19 8.03 -6.28
N VAL A 295 -20.63 7.88 -5.02
CA VAL A 295 -20.13 8.55 -3.82
C VAL A 295 -19.49 7.55 -2.85
N SER A 296 -18.34 6.97 -3.21
CA SER A 296 -17.48 6.25 -2.25
C SER A 296 -16.49 7.20 -1.58
N ARG A 297 -16.77 7.61 -0.34
CA ARG A 297 -15.89 8.52 0.45
C ARG A 297 -14.73 7.80 1.17
N ARG A 298 -14.48 6.52 0.90
CA ARG A 298 -13.55 5.67 1.66
C ARG A 298 -12.68 4.83 0.72
N SER A 299 -11.41 4.63 1.06
CA SER A 299 -10.56 3.70 0.31
C SER A 299 -10.75 2.28 0.84
N ARG A 300 -10.59 1.27 -0.01
CA ARG A 300 -10.77 -0.15 0.33
C ARG A 300 -9.45 -0.91 0.22
N GLY A 301 -9.32 -2.03 0.91
CA GLY A 301 -8.20 -2.96 0.71
C GLY A 301 -8.37 -3.78 -0.57
N ARG A 302 -7.32 -4.49 -1.00
CA ARG A 302 -7.33 -5.29 -2.24
C ARG A 302 -8.25 -6.51 -2.16
N TYR A 303 -8.27 -7.19 -1.02
CA TYR A 303 -8.91 -8.50 -0.89
C TYR A 303 -10.27 -8.46 -0.21
N GLY A 304 -11.10 -9.42 -0.60
CA GLY A 304 -12.33 -9.82 0.05
C GLY A 304 -13.01 -10.95 -0.73
N TYR A 305 -14.18 -11.38 -0.26
CA TYR A 305 -14.84 -12.59 -0.76
C TYR A 305 -16.36 -12.54 -0.53
N LEU A 306 -17.10 -13.42 -1.20
CA LEU A 306 -18.51 -13.70 -0.89
C LEU A 306 -18.60 -14.64 0.31
N THR A 307 -19.38 -14.27 1.32
CA THR A 307 -19.77 -15.17 2.40
C THR A 307 -20.87 -16.11 1.94
N GLN A 308 -21.05 -17.22 2.65
CA GLN A 308 -22.10 -18.24 2.39
C GLN A 308 -23.54 -17.70 2.42
N ASN A 309 -23.74 -16.42 2.80
CA ASN A 309 -25.04 -15.76 2.90
C ASN A 309 -25.12 -14.57 1.92
N ASP A 310 -24.51 -14.71 0.73
CA ASP A 310 -24.44 -13.70 -0.35
C ASP A 310 -23.90 -12.32 0.07
N GLY A 311 -23.13 -12.27 1.17
CA GLY A 311 -22.55 -11.04 1.70
C GLY A 311 -21.15 -10.78 1.15
N VAL A 312 -20.89 -9.60 0.58
CA VAL A 312 -19.52 -9.22 0.20
C VAL A 312 -18.77 -8.74 1.45
N ARG A 313 -17.78 -9.51 1.91
CA ARG A 313 -16.90 -9.11 3.03
C ARG A 313 -15.60 -8.52 2.50
N LEU A 314 -15.30 -7.28 2.91
CA LEU A 314 -14.13 -6.50 2.46
C LEU A 314 -13.56 -5.63 3.59
N SER A 315 -12.42 -4.98 3.35
CA SER A 315 -11.82 -4.01 4.29
C SER A 315 -11.99 -2.57 3.81
N GLU A 316 -12.41 -1.66 4.69
CA GLU A 316 -12.45 -0.21 4.41
C GLU A 316 -11.59 0.60 5.37
N TYR A 317 -10.89 1.60 4.81
CA TYR A 317 -10.13 2.60 5.55
C TYR A 317 -10.94 3.89 5.73
N SER A 318 -11.19 4.24 6.99
CA SER A 318 -11.78 5.53 7.38
C SER A 318 -11.00 6.74 6.84
N ARG A 319 -11.59 7.96 6.92
CA ARG A 319 -10.87 9.21 6.57
C ARG A 319 -9.58 9.40 7.38
N ARG A 320 -9.52 8.89 8.62
CA ARG A 320 -8.33 8.89 9.49
C ARG A 320 -7.36 7.72 9.23
N GLY A 321 -7.64 6.85 8.26
CA GLY A 321 -6.76 5.76 7.86
C GLY A 321 -6.79 4.51 8.75
N ARG A 322 -7.68 4.43 9.76
CA ARG A 322 -7.99 3.18 10.47
C ARG A 322 -8.77 2.23 9.57
N VAL A 323 -8.42 0.96 9.60
CA VAL A 323 -9.12 -0.10 8.86
C VAL A 323 -10.13 -0.86 9.73
N ARG A 324 -11.20 -1.36 9.12
CA ARG A 324 -12.13 -2.36 9.68
C ARG A 324 -12.62 -3.27 8.55
N LEU A 325 -13.07 -4.46 8.92
CA LEU A 325 -13.85 -5.30 8.01
C LEU A 325 -15.32 -4.86 7.99
N TYR A 326 -15.91 -4.88 6.81
CA TYR A 326 -17.32 -4.60 6.55
C TYR A 326 -17.90 -5.76 5.75
N GLU A 327 -19.16 -6.10 6.00
CA GLU A 327 -19.90 -7.08 5.20
C GLU A 327 -21.20 -6.47 4.67
N TYR A 328 -21.34 -6.47 3.34
CA TYR A 328 -22.45 -5.90 2.61
C TYR A 328 -23.38 -7.02 2.16
N ARG A 329 -24.51 -7.19 2.86
CA ARG A 329 -25.61 -8.09 2.46
C ARG A 329 -26.82 -7.33 1.87
N ASN A 330 -26.93 -6.04 2.16
CA ASN A 330 -28.03 -5.14 1.82
C ASN A 330 -27.53 -3.67 1.91
N THR A 331 -28.43 -2.69 1.92
CA THR A 331 -28.11 -1.24 2.03
C THR A 331 -27.33 -0.85 3.30
N THR A 332 -27.50 -1.57 4.41
CA THR A 332 -26.77 -1.33 5.67
C THR A 332 -25.63 -2.35 5.84
N PRO A 333 -24.36 -1.91 5.90
CA PRO A 333 -23.24 -2.83 6.11
C PRO A 333 -23.08 -3.23 7.59
N LEU A 334 -22.78 -4.50 7.81
CA LEU A 334 -22.33 -5.01 9.10
C LEU A 334 -20.85 -4.62 9.30
N VAL A 335 -20.47 -4.24 10.51
CA VAL A 335 -19.10 -3.76 10.83
C VAL A 335 -18.47 -4.65 11.89
N PHE A 336 -17.30 -5.21 11.60
CA PHE A 336 -16.58 -6.03 12.58
C PHE A 336 -15.82 -5.12 13.56
N GLY A 337 -15.96 -5.41 14.86
CA GLY A 337 -15.37 -4.60 15.94
C GLY A 337 -13.84 -4.71 16.08
N ALA A 338 -13.21 -5.68 15.42
CA ALA A 338 -11.76 -5.86 15.46
C ALA A 338 -11.03 -4.71 14.73
N ASN A 339 -10.12 -4.04 15.43
CA ASN A 339 -9.23 -3.03 14.84
C ASN A 339 -8.00 -3.72 14.25
N HIS A 340 -7.35 -3.06 13.27
CA HIS A 340 -6.12 -3.57 12.65
C HIS A 340 -6.30 -4.94 11.96
N VAL A 341 -7.46 -5.15 11.33
CA VAL A 341 -7.79 -6.33 10.52
C VAL A 341 -8.23 -5.88 9.12
N TRP A 342 -7.61 -6.47 8.10
CA TRP A 342 -7.80 -6.17 6.68
C TRP A 342 -7.64 -7.48 5.87
N ASP A 343 -7.69 -7.38 4.54
CA ASP A 343 -7.58 -8.52 3.61
C ASP A 343 -8.35 -9.79 4.06
N PRO A 344 -9.69 -9.71 4.21
CA PRO A 344 -10.50 -10.88 4.52
C PRO A 344 -10.49 -11.88 3.34
N GLY A 345 -10.61 -13.16 3.64
CA GLY A 345 -10.64 -14.23 2.66
C GLY A 345 -11.49 -15.45 3.08
N PRO A 346 -11.71 -16.41 2.15
CA PRO A 346 -12.61 -17.53 2.36
C PRO A 346 -12.26 -18.40 3.57
N GLY A 347 -13.30 -18.99 4.18
CA GLY A 347 -13.19 -19.78 5.41
C GLY A 347 -12.94 -18.93 6.66
N ASN A 348 -13.50 -17.72 6.70
CA ASN A 348 -13.48 -16.82 7.87
C ASN A 348 -12.06 -16.47 8.36
N VAL A 349 -11.12 -16.22 7.44
CA VAL A 349 -9.77 -15.74 7.77
C VAL A 349 -9.56 -14.31 7.28
N ALA A 350 -8.66 -13.57 7.93
CA ALA A 350 -8.19 -12.26 7.51
C ALA A 350 -6.72 -12.05 7.92
N VAL A 351 -6.10 -10.95 7.48
CA VAL A 351 -4.79 -10.51 7.99
C VAL A 351 -5.00 -9.41 9.02
N GLY A 352 -4.16 -9.38 10.05
CA GLY A 352 -4.07 -8.25 10.97
C GLY A 352 -2.66 -8.01 11.48
N ARG A 353 -2.53 -7.19 12.52
CA ARG A 353 -1.25 -6.96 13.23
C ARG A 353 -1.42 -6.72 14.73
N ARG A 354 -0.33 -6.94 15.46
CA ARG A 354 -0.11 -6.42 16.82
C ARG A 354 1.21 -5.64 16.82
N GLY A 355 1.14 -4.32 17.05
CA GLY A 355 2.28 -3.44 16.75
C GLY A 355 2.59 -3.45 15.25
N HIS A 356 3.86 -3.50 14.87
CA HIS A 356 4.29 -3.74 13.48
C HIS A 356 4.04 -5.19 13.00
N LYS A 357 3.99 -6.17 13.91
CA LYS A 357 4.04 -7.60 13.54
C LYS A 357 2.73 -8.07 12.90
N PRO A 358 2.76 -8.59 11.66
CA PRO A 358 1.56 -9.13 11.03
C PRO A 358 1.18 -10.51 11.60
N GLY A 359 0.02 -11.00 11.19
CA GLY A 359 -0.45 -12.34 11.51
C GLY A 359 -1.81 -12.63 10.89
N LEU A 360 -2.23 -13.89 10.95
CA LEU A 360 -3.59 -14.28 10.57
C LEU A 360 -4.56 -13.92 11.70
N VAL A 361 -5.78 -13.61 11.31
CA VAL A 361 -6.92 -13.38 12.19
C VAL A 361 -8.00 -14.39 11.80
N LEU A 362 -8.20 -15.40 12.64
CA LEU A 362 -9.30 -16.35 12.51
C LEU A 362 -10.55 -15.66 13.04
N LEU A 363 -11.52 -15.39 12.16
CA LEU A 363 -12.79 -14.77 12.52
C LEU A 363 -13.75 -15.85 13.04
N PRO A 364 -14.57 -15.56 14.06
CA PRO A 364 -15.53 -16.54 14.57
C PRO A 364 -16.62 -16.84 13.55
N ASP A 365 -17.02 -18.11 13.45
CA ASP A 365 -18.08 -18.55 12.52
C ASP A 365 -19.48 -18.04 12.90
N ARG A 366 -19.69 -17.57 14.13
CA ARG A 366 -21.01 -17.20 14.63
C ARG A 366 -21.56 -15.95 13.94
N GLN A 367 -22.71 -16.15 13.31
CA GLN A 367 -23.60 -15.07 12.85
C GLN A 367 -24.10 -14.27 14.06
N SER A 368 -23.49 -13.12 14.33
CA SER A 368 -23.97 -12.22 15.40
C SER A 368 -25.32 -11.62 15.00
N LEU A 369 -26.35 -11.92 15.80
CA LEU A 369 -27.69 -11.33 15.68
C LEU A 369 -27.60 -9.81 15.82
N TRP A 370 -28.43 -9.07 15.07
CA TRP A 370 -28.24 -7.63 14.84
C TRP A 370 -28.18 -6.76 16.12
N LEU A 371 -28.78 -7.23 17.22
CA LEU A 371 -28.78 -6.58 18.53
C LEU A 371 -27.43 -6.66 19.26
N GLU A 372 -26.65 -7.73 19.08
CA GLU A 372 -25.34 -7.86 19.74
C GLU A 372 -24.28 -6.93 19.14
N GLN A 373 -24.37 -6.64 17.84
CA GLN A 373 -23.42 -5.75 17.15
C GLN A 373 -23.47 -4.31 17.64
N PHE A 374 -24.61 -3.84 18.15
CA PHE A 374 -24.73 -2.49 18.73
C PHE A 374 -24.01 -2.34 20.08
N TYR A 375 -23.83 -3.43 20.83
CA TYR A 375 -23.32 -3.39 22.21
C TYR A 375 -21.89 -3.95 22.40
N ARG A 376 -21.36 -4.72 21.44
CA ARG A 376 -20.00 -5.29 21.53
C ARG A 376 -18.88 -4.25 21.31
N THR A 377 -18.60 -3.48 22.35
CA THR A 377 -17.44 -2.55 22.42
C THR A 377 -16.13 -3.22 22.83
N GLN A 378 -16.13 -4.45 23.36
CA GLN A 378 -14.92 -5.16 23.79
C GLN A 378 -14.95 -6.67 23.46
N LYS A 379 -13.77 -7.20 23.10
CA LYS A 379 -13.44 -8.59 22.71
C LYS A 379 -14.23 -9.14 21.50
N SER A 380 -13.58 -9.11 20.34
CA SER A 380 -13.84 -10.07 19.27
C SER A 380 -13.30 -11.44 19.69
N ASP A 381 -14.07 -12.51 19.49
CA ASP A 381 -13.62 -13.91 19.70
C ASP A 381 -12.63 -14.39 18.62
N ALA A 382 -11.98 -13.45 17.94
CA ALA A 382 -11.07 -13.72 16.83
C ALA A 382 -9.67 -14.09 17.36
N VAL A 383 -9.13 -15.21 16.88
CA VAL A 383 -7.81 -15.71 17.27
C VAL A 383 -6.75 -15.05 16.37
N PHE A 384 -5.68 -14.53 16.97
CA PHE A 384 -4.55 -13.97 16.24
C PHE A 384 -3.40 -14.99 16.24
N VAL A 385 -3.05 -15.49 15.06
CA VAL A 385 -1.88 -16.35 14.85
C VAL A 385 -0.73 -15.46 14.37
N PRO A 386 0.37 -15.30 15.13
CA PRO A 386 1.49 -14.47 14.69
C PRO A 386 2.15 -15.07 13.44
N SER A 387 2.64 -14.20 12.56
CA SER A 387 3.42 -14.61 11.38
C SER A 387 4.75 -15.27 11.75
N PRO A 388 5.39 -16.00 10.80
CA PRO A 388 6.76 -16.50 10.97
C PRO A 388 7.76 -15.37 11.32
N PRO A 389 8.88 -15.70 12.00
CA PRO A 389 9.96 -14.75 12.23
C PRO A 389 10.48 -14.13 10.93
N GLY A 390 10.71 -12.82 10.93
CA GLY A 390 11.20 -12.07 9.76
C GLY A 390 10.14 -11.60 8.77
N VAL A 391 8.89 -12.11 8.86
CA VAL A 391 7.79 -11.64 8.00
C VAL A 391 7.40 -10.20 8.35
N LEU A 392 7.41 -9.33 7.33
CA LEU A 392 7.12 -7.90 7.46
C LEU A 392 5.63 -7.60 7.23
N GLY A 393 5.00 -8.28 6.28
CA GLY A 393 3.60 -8.10 5.89
C GLY A 393 2.98 -9.37 5.35
N MET A 394 1.65 -9.44 5.32
CA MET A 394 0.88 -10.57 4.79
C MET A 394 -0.32 -10.06 3.99
N SER A 395 -0.76 -10.83 2.98
CA SER A 395 -1.89 -10.49 2.12
C SER A 395 -2.58 -11.74 1.54
N GLY A 396 -3.88 -11.58 1.23
CA GLY A 396 -4.68 -12.58 0.52
C GLY A 396 -4.75 -13.96 1.19
N PRO A 397 -5.14 -14.07 2.47
CA PRO A 397 -5.26 -15.36 3.14
C PRO A 397 -6.46 -16.16 2.59
N VAL A 398 -6.34 -17.48 2.53
CA VAL A 398 -7.41 -18.38 2.12
C VAL A 398 -7.34 -19.67 2.94
N LYS A 399 -8.46 -20.06 3.55
CA LYS A 399 -8.57 -21.30 4.34
C LYS A 399 -9.22 -22.41 3.49
N ALA A 400 -8.63 -23.61 3.53
CA ALA A 400 -9.17 -24.83 2.93
C ALA A 400 -10.19 -25.51 3.86
N ASP A 401 -10.98 -26.43 3.30
CA ASP A 401 -11.98 -27.20 4.06
C ASP A 401 -11.35 -28.06 5.17
N ASP A 402 -10.11 -28.52 4.98
CA ASP A 402 -9.31 -29.28 5.97
C ASP A 402 -8.70 -28.41 7.08
N GLY A 403 -8.91 -27.09 7.04
CA GLY A 403 -8.45 -26.15 8.05
C GLY A 403 -7.21 -25.35 7.68
N ARG A 404 -6.41 -25.81 6.71
CA ARG A 404 -5.12 -25.18 6.35
C ARG A 404 -5.29 -23.81 5.71
N ILE A 405 -4.41 -22.87 6.05
CA ILE A 405 -4.51 -21.47 5.60
C ILE A 405 -3.30 -21.12 4.74
N ALA A 406 -3.51 -20.85 3.46
CA ALA A 406 -2.46 -20.30 2.60
C ALA A 406 -2.50 -18.77 2.62
N VAL A 407 -1.35 -18.11 2.54
CA VAL A 407 -1.22 -16.65 2.57
C VAL A 407 0.07 -16.22 1.87
N ALA A 408 0.07 -15.06 1.19
CA ALA A 408 1.29 -14.46 0.68
C ALA A 408 1.96 -13.62 1.78
N ALA A 409 3.26 -13.80 2.02
CA ALA A 409 4.00 -13.15 3.10
C ALA A 409 5.29 -12.49 2.60
N ASN A 410 5.56 -11.27 3.07
CA ASN A 410 6.77 -10.53 2.71
C ASN A 410 7.93 -10.87 3.65
N ILE A 411 9.07 -11.26 3.08
CA ILE A 411 10.34 -11.41 3.81
C ILE A 411 11.42 -10.63 3.05
N GLY A 412 11.88 -9.52 3.64
CA GLY A 412 12.96 -8.72 3.07
C GLY A 412 12.67 -8.12 1.69
N GLY A 413 11.40 -7.92 1.34
CA GLY A 413 10.98 -7.42 0.01
C GLY A 413 10.52 -8.52 -0.96
N ASN A 414 10.95 -9.77 -0.77
CA ASN A 414 10.41 -10.92 -1.50
C ASN A 414 9.01 -11.27 -1.00
N TRP A 415 8.16 -11.87 -1.83
CA TRP A 415 6.83 -12.35 -1.42
C TRP A 415 6.71 -13.84 -1.71
N ASP A 416 6.59 -14.62 -0.65
CA ASP A 416 6.49 -16.07 -0.71
C ASP A 416 5.06 -16.54 -0.37
N ILE A 417 4.66 -17.72 -0.85
CA ILE A 417 3.50 -18.42 -0.28
C ILE A 417 3.90 -19.19 0.97
N TRP A 418 3.13 -18.99 2.02
CA TRP A 418 3.20 -19.73 3.27
C TRP A 418 1.87 -20.43 3.54
N VAL A 419 1.93 -21.57 4.22
CA VAL A 419 0.75 -22.29 4.73
C VAL A 419 0.84 -22.44 6.24
N TYR A 420 -0.29 -22.28 6.91
CA TYR A 420 -0.48 -22.55 8.33
C TYR A 420 -1.41 -23.75 8.55
N ASP A 421 -0.97 -24.72 9.35
CA ASP A 421 -1.67 -25.97 9.68
C ASP A 421 -1.56 -26.32 11.18
N ASP A 422 -1.54 -25.29 12.03
CA ASP A 422 -1.00 -25.24 13.39
C ASP A 422 0.53 -25.00 13.45
N GLN A 423 1.29 -25.35 12.40
CA GLN A 423 2.66 -24.92 12.17
C GLN A 423 2.79 -24.04 10.92
N TRP A 424 3.94 -23.38 10.72
CA TRP A 424 4.18 -22.49 9.58
C TRP A 424 5.14 -23.13 8.57
N HIS A 425 4.64 -23.38 7.37
CA HIS A 425 5.39 -23.97 6.26
C HIS A 425 5.62 -22.94 5.15
N ARG A 426 6.87 -22.75 4.72
CA ARG A 426 7.21 -21.93 3.55
C ARG A 426 7.11 -22.80 2.30
N ILE A 427 6.20 -22.46 1.39
CA ILE A 427 5.97 -23.22 0.15
C ILE A 427 6.91 -22.75 -0.96
N THR A 428 7.11 -21.44 -1.08
CA THR A 428 7.96 -20.85 -2.13
C THR A 428 9.11 -20.05 -1.53
N SER A 429 10.21 -19.97 -2.29
CA SER A 429 11.43 -19.24 -1.88
C SER A 429 12.22 -18.68 -3.06
N ALA A 430 11.61 -18.67 -4.25
CA ALA A 430 12.20 -18.11 -5.45
C ALA A 430 12.31 -16.56 -5.32
N PRO A 431 13.27 -15.92 -6.02
CA PRO A 431 13.42 -14.46 -6.05
C PRO A 431 12.34 -13.83 -6.95
N SER A 432 11.08 -14.00 -6.55
CA SER A 432 9.87 -13.62 -7.26
C SER A 432 8.80 -13.14 -6.28
N ILE A 433 7.70 -12.67 -6.84
CA ILE A 433 6.56 -12.15 -6.10
C ILE A 433 5.40 -13.12 -6.27
N GLU A 434 5.15 -13.93 -5.24
CA GLU A 434 3.95 -14.74 -5.16
C GLU A 434 2.78 -13.96 -4.52
N MET A 435 1.58 -14.13 -5.06
CA MET A 435 0.37 -13.51 -4.55
C MET A 435 -0.91 -14.29 -4.89
N ASP A 436 -2.02 -13.88 -4.28
CA ASP A 436 -3.37 -14.41 -4.55
C ASP A 436 -3.52 -15.94 -4.41
N PRO A 437 -2.99 -16.58 -3.34
CA PRO A 437 -3.14 -18.03 -3.18
C PRO A 437 -4.61 -18.47 -3.19
N TRP A 438 -4.82 -19.70 -3.62
CA TRP A 438 -6.12 -20.35 -3.70
C TRP A 438 -6.04 -21.86 -3.51
N TRP A 439 -6.98 -22.40 -2.74
CA TRP A 439 -7.15 -23.84 -2.57
C TRP A 439 -8.17 -24.39 -3.57
N GLN A 440 -7.77 -25.41 -4.33
CA GLN A 440 -8.61 -26.10 -5.31
C GLN A 440 -8.57 -27.61 -5.02
N LYS A 441 -9.54 -28.11 -4.25
CA LYS A 441 -9.66 -29.54 -3.87
C LYS A 441 -8.34 -30.11 -3.28
N GLY A 442 -7.79 -29.42 -2.27
CA GLY A 442 -6.53 -29.78 -1.59
C GLY A 442 -5.23 -29.43 -2.34
N ARG A 443 -5.32 -28.86 -3.55
CA ARG A 443 -4.18 -28.34 -4.32
C ARG A 443 -4.05 -26.83 -4.10
N LEU A 444 -2.83 -26.32 -4.09
CA LEU A 444 -2.56 -24.89 -3.91
C LEU A 444 -2.04 -24.30 -5.22
N VAL A 445 -2.65 -23.18 -5.63
CA VAL A 445 -2.24 -22.38 -6.78
C VAL A 445 -2.17 -20.90 -6.41
N PHE A 446 -1.36 -20.13 -7.12
CA PHE A 446 -1.12 -18.71 -6.86
C PHE A 446 -0.61 -18.02 -8.13
N ALA A 447 -0.60 -16.68 -8.15
CA ALA A 447 0.09 -15.92 -9.19
C ALA A 447 1.56 -15.70 -8.79
N SER A 448 2.50 -15.96 -9.70
CA SER A 448 3.94 -15.66 -9.52
C SER A 448 4.52 -15.09 -10.80
N ASN A 449 5.48 -14.17 -10.68
CA ASN A 449 6.28 -13.67 -11.81
C ASN A 449 7.61 -14.42 -12.02
N VAL A 450 7.82 -15.57 -11.39
CA VAL A 450 9.03 -16.41 -11.58
C VAL A 450 9.32 -16.71 -13.06
N SER A 451 8.27 -16.86 -13.88
CA SER A 451 8.30 -16.99 -15.34
C SER A 451 8.56 -15.67 -16.10
N GLY A 452 9.22 -14.69 -15.49
CA GLY A 452 9.50 -13.35 -16.04
C GLY A 452 8.31 -12.38 -16.04
N ARG A 453 7.08 -12.88 -16.15
CA ARG A 453 5.82 -12.15 -15.97
C ARG A 453 4.85 -12.97 -15.15
N PHE A 454 3.85 -12.33 -14.54
CA PHE A 454 2.86 -13.01 -13.71
C PHE A 454 2.10 -14.11 -14.50
N GLN A 455 2.19 -15.34 -14.01
CA GLN A 455 1.40 -16.50 -14.46
C GLN A 455 0.83 -17.22 -13.22
N ILE A 456 -0.24 -17.98 -13.41
CA ILE A 456 -0.73 -18.92 -12.39
C ILE A 456 0.24 -20.09 -12.32
N HIS A 457 0.67 -20.42 -11.11
CA HIS A 457 1.57 -21.53 -10.79
C HIS A 457 0.97 -22.43 -9.71
N ALA A 458 1.43 -23.67 -9.68
CA ALA A 458 1.18 -24.64 -8.63
C ALA A 458 2.22 -24.55 -7.49
N ALA A 459 1.96 -25.24 -6.38
CA ALA A 459 2.89 -25.37 -5.24
C ALA A 459 4.28 -25.94 -5.60
N ASP A 460 4.37 -26.76 -6.65
CA ASP A 460 5.62 -27.30 -7.22
C ASP A 460 6.33 -26.30 -8.15
N MET A 461 5.87 -25.04 -8.21
CA MET A 461 6.30 -23.98 -9.13
C MET A 461 6.11 -24.31 -10.61
N ARG A 462 5.30 -25.30 -10.98
CA ARG A 462 4.89 -25.52 -12.38
C ARG A 462 3.93 -24.42 -12.83
N GLN A 463 4.24 -23.80 -13.97
CA GLN A 463 3.38 -22.81 -14.62
C GLN A 463 2.13 -23.50 -15.22
N LEU A 464 0.95 -22.93 -14.95
CA LEU A 464 -0.36 -23.47 -15.35
C LEU A 464 -1.08 -22.60 -16.40
N SER A 465 -0.77 -21.30 -16.44
CA SER A 465 -1.38 -20.35 -17.40
C SER A 465 -0.37 -19.85 -18.43
N HIS A 466 -0.88 -19.37 -19.58
CA HIS A 466 -0.10 -18.71 -20.62
C HIS A 466 -0.75 -17.38 -21.04
N CYS A 467 -0.75 -16.41 -20.12
CA CYS A 467 -1.29 -15.08 -20.36
C CYS A 467 -0.25 -14.14 -21.00
N PRO A 468 -0.57 -13.34 -22.04
CA PRO A 468 0.41 -12.50 -22.72
C PRO A 468 1.05 -11.43 -21.82
N THR A 469 0.30 -10.85 -20.87
CA THR A 469 0.81 -9.80 -19.99
C THR A 469 0.94 -10.25 -18.54
N ALA A 470 -0.16 -10.58 -17.88
CA ALA A 470 -0.17 -10.94 -16.46
C ALA A 470 -1.41 -11.77 -16.09
N ALA A 471 -1.21 -12.90 -15.41
CA ALA A 471 -2.28 -13.69 -14.81
C ALA A 471 -2.35 -13.43 -13.29
N VAL A 472 -3.54 -13.17 -12.76
CA VAL A 472 -3.76 -12.97 -11.31
C VAL A 472 -5.05 -13.64 -10.84
N LEU A 473 -5.23 -13.73 -9.51
CA LEU A 473 -6.45 -14.24 -8.87
C LEU A 473 -6.94 -15.59 -9.40
N PRO A 474 -6.18 -16.69 -9.25
CA PRO A 474 -6.70 -18.02 -9.56
C PRO A 474 -7.87 -18.36 -8.61
N ARG A 475 -9.04 -18.70 -9.14
CA ARG A 475 -10.27 -19.03 -8.40
C ARG A 475 -11.06 -20.06 -9.19
N LEU A 476 -11.36 -21.23 -8.60
CA LEU A 476 -12.26 -22.23 -9.21
C LEU A 476 -11.90 -22.58 -10.69
N ASN A 477 -10.64 -22.94 -10.94
CA ASN A 477 -10.05 -23.19 -12.28
C ASN A 477 -10.04 -21.97 -13.25
N ASN A 478 -10.48 -20.80 -12.82
CA ASN A 478 -10.52 -19.57 -13.60
C ASN A 478 -9.50 -18.54 -13.07
N PHE A 479 -9.05 -17.61 -13.89
CA PHE A 479 -8.15 -16.53 -13.49
C PHE A 479 -8.39 -15.27 -14.31
N LEU A 480 -7.92 -14.12 -13.81
CA LEU A 480 -7.87 -12.89 -14.60
C LEU A 480 -6.59 -12.88 -15.44
N CYS A 481 -6.75 -12.97 -16.76
CA CYS A 481 -5.68 -12.74 -17.72
C CYS A 481 -5.73 -11.30 -18.24
N LEU A 482 -4.64 -10.55 -18.04
CA LEU A 482 -4.43 -9.27 -18.68
C LEU A 482 -3.96 -9.46 -20.12
N THR A 483 -4.71 -8.88 -21.05
CA THR A 483 -4.36 -8.76 -22.45
C THR A 483 -4.20 -7.28 -22.82
N SER A 484 -3.70 -7.01 -24.03
CA SER A 484 -3.65 -5.64 -24.56
C SER A 484 -5.02 -4.96 -24.73
N ASN A 485 -6.12 -5.73 -24.65
CA ASN A 485 -7.47 -5.21 -24.74
C ASN A 485 -8.07 -4.93 -23.34
N GLY A 486 -7.36 -5.29 -22.26
CA GLY A 486 -7.85 -5.28 -20.88
C GLY A 486 -7.92 -6.68 -20.30
N TRP A 487 -8.62 -6.82 -19.18
CA TRP A 487 -8.76 -8.10 -18.49
C TRP A 487 -9.78 -9.00 -19.15
N GLN A 488 -9.51 -10.30 -19.10
CA GLN A 488 -10.36 -11.38 -19.59
C GLN A 488 -10.35 -12.51 -18.56
N ILE A 489 -11.46 -13.22 -18.45
CA ILE A 489 -11.51 -14.47 -17.70
C ILE A 489 -10.91 -15.56 -18.59
N ALA A 490 -10.01 -16.36 -18.04
CA ALA A 490 -9.41 -17.50 -18.70
C ALA A 490 -9.34 -18.69 -17.74
N GLU A 491 -9.19 -19.90 -18.27
CA GLU A 491 -9.18 -21.15 -17.50
C GLU A 491 -7.76 -21.73 -17.41
N TYR A 492 -7.47 -22.46 -16.32
CA TYR A 492 -6.25 -23.22 -16.13
C TYR A 492 -6.58 -24.63 -15.63
N GLU A 493 -5.81 -25.61 -16.08
CA GLU A 493 -5.95 -26.99 -15.63
C GLU A 493 -5.20 -27.26 -14.32
N ALA A 494 -5.87 -28.00 -13.44
CA ALA A 494 -5.38 -28.26 -12.09
C ALA A 494 -5.43 -29.73 -11.68
N ALA A 495 -5.99 -30.62 -12.51
CA ALA A 495 -6.19 -32.03 -12.17
C ALA A 495 -4.87 -32.73 -11.80
N ASP A 496 -3.80 -32.50 -12.58
CA ASP A 496 -2.52 -33.20 -12.45
C ASP A 496 -1.53 -32.52 -11.48
N ILE A 497 -1.99 -31.57 -10.66
CA ILE A 497 -1.16 -30.94 -9.62
C ILE A 497 -1.16 -31.82 -8.36
N PRO A 498 0.00 -32.11 -7.75
CA PRO A 498 0.04 -32.79 -6.46
C PRO A 498 -0.71 -32.00 -5.39
N GLN A 499 -1.37 -32.70 -4.47
CA GLN A 499 -1.87 -32.06 -3.26
C GLN A 499 -0.69 -31.62 -2.39
N VAL A 500 -0.84 -30.50 -1.69
CA VAL A 500 0.14 -30.10 -0.68
C VAL A 500 0.03 -31.08 0.49
N VAL A 501 1.13 -31.70 0.88
CA VAL A 501 1.22 -32.60 2.04
C VAL A 501 2.47 -32.21 2.82
N PHE A 502 2.34 -32.05 4.14
CA PHE A 502 3.47 -31.78 5.03
C PHE A 502 3.90 -33.07 5.71
N SER A 503 5.19 -33.38 5.70
CA SER A 503 5.76 -34.39 6.59
C SER A 503 5.88 -33.80 8.00
N SER A 504 5.82 -34.66 9.01
CA SER A 504 5.99 -34.26 10.42
C SER A 504 7.46 -34.04 10.82
N GLU A 505 8.31 -33.62 9.88
CA GLU A 505 9.74 -33.36 10.11
C GLU A 505 9.98 -31.87 10.34
N GLU A 506 10.99 -31.52 11.14
CA GLU A 506 11.20 -30.14 11.59
C GLU A 506 11.43 -29.17 10.41
N PRO A 507 10.84 -27.96 10.45
CA PRO A 507 11.01 -26.98 9.38
C PRO A 507 12.47 -26.52 9.28
N ALA A 508 13.00 -26.52 8.07
CA ALA A 508 14.36 -26.08 7.79
C ALA A 508 14.59 -24.62 8.27
N PRO A 509 15.77 -24.29 8.84
CA PRO A 509 16.03 -22.97 9.39
C PRO A 509 15.93 -21.88 8.32
N VAL A 510 15.23 -20.79 8.66
CA VAL A 510 15.12 -19.60 7.82
C VAL A 510 16.48 -18.90 7.76
N ASN A 511 17.27 -19.23 6.74
CA ASN A 511 18.48 -18.48 6.44
C ASN A 511 18.11 -17.02 6.11
N PRO A 512 18.80 -16.03 6.72
CA PRO A 512 18.61 -14.64 6.33
C PRO A 512 19.02 -14.45 4.86
N PRO A 513 18.42 -13.47 4.14
CA PRO A 513 18.86 -13.15 2.79
C PRO A 513 20.37 -12.79 2.80
N PRO A 514 21.11 -13.13 1.73
CA PRO A 514 22.51 -12.74 1.61
C PRO A 514 22.64 -11.23 1.76
N GLN A 515 23.63 -10.78 2.55
CA GLN A 515 23.90 -9.36 2.73
C GLN A 515 24.17 -8.73 1.35
N SER A 516 23.30 -7.81 0.94
CA SER A 516 23.46 -7.07 -0.31
C SER A 516 24.75 -6.26 -0.25
N TRP A 517 25.56 -6.40 -1.30
CA TRP A 517 26.82 -5.70 -1.52
C TRP A 517 26.79 -4.25 -1.05
N VAL A 518 27.67 -3.93 -0.10
CA VAL A 518 28.04 -2.54 0.19
C VAL A 518 28.85 -2.04 -1.00
N GLY A 519 28.16 -1.37 -1.94
CA GLY A 519 28.81 -0.67 -3.04
C GLY A 519 29.66 0.46 -2.48
N ASN A 520 30.98 0.27 -2.47
CA ASN A 520 31.92 1.34 -2.14
C ASN A 520 31.66 2.55 -3.06
N GLY A 521 31.65 3.75 -2.48
CA GLY A 521 31.44 4.97 -3.23
C GLY A 521 32.52 5.16 -4.28
N GLN A 522 32.11 5.27 -5.54
CA GLN A 522 32.92 5.86 -6.60
C GLN A 522 32.17 7.06 -7.17
N THR A 523 32.80 8.21 -7.03
CA THR A 523 32.44 9.46 -7.69
C THR A 523 32.44 9.23 -9.20
N LEU A 524 31.32 9.48 -9.87
CA LEU A 524 31.27 9.52 -11.33
C LEU A 524 31.31 10.97 -11.79
N HIS A 525 32.28 11.25 -12.67
CA HIS A 525 32.43 12.54 -13.33
C HIS A 525 31.29 12.77 -14.34
N THR A 526 31.00 14.06 -14.53
CA THR A 526 30.16 14.64 -15.59
C THR A 526 30.36 14.03 -16.97
N PHE A 527 29.24 13.71 -17.62
CA PHE A 527 28.98 13.92 -19.06
C PHE A 527 27.53 14.33 -19.23
#